data_AF-A0A952VY68-F1
#
_entry.id   AF-A0A952VY68-F1
#
_cell.length_a   1.000
_cell.length_b   1.000
_cell.length_c   1.000
_cell.angle_alpha   90.00
_cell.angle_beta   90.00
_cell.angle_gamma   90.00
#
_symmetry.space_group_name_H-M   'P 1'
#
loop_
_entity.id
_entity.type
_entity.pdbx_description
1 polymer ?
#
loop_
_entity_poly.entity_id
_entity_poly.type
_entity_poly.pdbx_seq_one_letter_code
_entity_poly.pdbx_strand_id
1 'polypeptide(L)'
;MTDIVSSFQPPLPLRNAHLMTLVPRYVPRDTSLAGFPQESRFFPVEPHAQLQGFCHWQDDRKASPTAVLVHGLEGCSESRYMRGIAAKAYRTGFNVIRMNQRTCGGTEHLSPTLYNSGL
;
A
#
# COMPACT_ATOMS: atom_id res chain seq x y z
N MET A 1 -14.02 11.10 23.84
CA MET A 1 -13.72 10.83 22.42
C MET A 1 -12.68 11.86 22.03
N THR A 2 -11.41 11.50 22.18
CA THR A 2 -10.31 12.48 22.13
C THR A 2 -9.92 12.69 20.67
N ASP A 3 -9.97 13.93 20.20
CA ASP A 3 -9.52 14.34 18.86
C ASP A 3 -8.02 14.09 18.73
N ILE A 4 -7.64 12.97 18.09
CA ILE A 4 -6.25 12.66 17.75
C ILE A 4 -6.01 12.95 16.27
N VAL A 5 -6.23 14.19 15.84
CA VAL A 5 -5.63 14.68 14.60
C VAL A 5 -4.79 15.88 14.96
N SER A 6 -3.53 15.61 15.29
CA SER A 6 -2.49 16.63 15.22
C SER A 6 -2.57 17.28 13.83
N SER A 7 -2.70 18.61 13.80
CA SER A 7 -2.61 19.35 12.54
C SER A 7 -1.28 19.04 11.88
N PHE A 8 -1.32 18.57 10.64
CA PHE A 8 -0.11 18.25 9.88
C PHE A 8 0.74 19.52 9.69
N GLN A 9 1.97 19.50 10.19
CA GLN A 9 2.93 20.59 10.05
C GLN A 9 4.02 20.17 9.06
N PRO A 10 3.96 20.61 7.79
CA PRO A 10 5.01 20.27 6.83
C PRO A 10 6.34 20.93 7.22
N PRO A 11 7.48 20.24 7.05
CA PRO A 11 8.80 20.84 7.15
C PRO A 11 8.90 22.08 6.26
N LEU A 12 9.68 23.10 6.67
CA LEU A 12 9.83 24.36 5.94
C LEU A 12 10.02 24.21 4.40
N PRO A 13 10.93 23.34 3.89
CA PRO A 13 11.12 23.19 2.44
C PRO A 13 9.95 22.48 1.73
N LEU A 14 9.06 21.82 2.47
CA LEU A 14 7.91 21.07 1.95
C LEU A 14 6.58 21.79 2.16
N ARG A 15 6.57 23.08 2.51
CA ARG A 15 5.33 23.87 2.59
C ARG A 15 4.67 24.10 1.23
N ASN A 16 5.45 24.08 0.14
CA ASN A 16 4.92 24.16 -1.21
C ASN A 16 4.33 22.80 -1.63
N ALA A 17 3.06 22.77 -2.04
CA ALA A 17 2.35 21.54 -2.39
C ALA A 17 3.03 20.76 -3.53
N HIS A 18 3.56 21.44 -4.55
CA HIS A 18 4.27 20.78 -5.65
C HIS A 18 5.59 20.16 -5.17
N LEU A 19 6.35 20.87 -4.34
CA LEU A 19 7.57 20.30 -3.75
C LEU A 19 7.24 19.10 -2.86
N MET A 20 6.15 19.14 -2.11
CA MET A 20 5.68 18.01 -1.30
C MET A 20 5.34 16.77 -2.17
N THR A 21 4.86 16.97 -3.40
CA THR A 21 4.63 15.89 -4.36
C THR A 21 5.92 15.39 -5.02
N LEU A 22 6.81 16.30 -5.41
CA LEU A 22 8.00 15.98 -6.20
C LEU A 22 9.17 15.45 -5.36
N VAL A 23 9.41 16.02 -4.18
CA VAL A 23 10.57 15.65 -3.35
C VAL A 23 10.59 14.15 -3.00
N PRO A 24 9.47 13.50 -2.57
CA PRO A 24 9.48 12.06 -2.28
C PRO A 24 9.79 11.17 -3.48
N ARG A 25 9.61 11.67 -4.71
CA ARG A 25 10.00 10.96 -5.94
C ARG A 25 11.51 10.91 -6.09
N TYR A 26 12.21 12.01 -5.84
CA TYR A 26 13.65 12.15 -6.10
C TYR A 26 14.54 11.82 -4.90
N VAL A 27 14.05 11.99 -3.68
CA VAL A 27 14.83 11.67 -2.48
C VAL A 27 14.92 10.14 -2.30
N PRO A 28 16.13 9.58 -2.16
CA PRO A 28 16.31 8.17 -1.83
C PRO A 28 15.64 7.84 -0.50
N ARG A 29 14.95 6.71 -0.45
CA ARG A 29 14.39 6.14 0.78
C ARG A 29 14.44 4.63 0.67
N ASP A 30 14.67 3.98 1.79
CA ASP A 30 14.61 2.53 1.86
C ASP A 30 13.18 2.05 1.66
N THR A 31 12.99 1.25 0.61
CA THR A 31 11.73 0.58 0.24
C THR A 31 11.91 -0.92 0.14
N SER A 32 13.01 -1.42 0.70
CA SER A 32 13.27 -2.84 0.73
C SER A 32 12.24 -3.53 1.60
N LEU A 33 11.73 -4.64 1.09
CA LEU A 33 10.93 -5.62 1.84
C LEU A 33 11.74 -6.92 1.99
N ALA A 34 13.05 -6.87 1.70
CA ALA A 34 13.91 -8.04 1.82
C ALA A 34 13.94 -8.50 3.28
N GLY A 35 13.75 -9.80 3.48
CA GLY A 35 13.68 -10.41 4.81
C GLY A 35 12.32 -10.27 5.49
N PHE A 36 11.35 -9.55 4.93
CA PHE A 36 9.99 -9.53 5.49
C PHE A 36 9.22 -10.77 5.00
N PRO A 37 8.55 -11.50 5.90
CA PRO A 37 7.76 -12.66 5.52
C PRO A 37 6.63 -12.21 4.60
N GLN A 38 6.54 -12.81 3.42
CA GLN A 38 5.52 -12.47 2.43
C GLN A 38 4.74 -13.71 2.00
N GLU A 39 3.42 -13.58 2.01
CA GLU A 39 2.46 -14.56 1.50
C GLU A 39 1.62 -13.90 0.41
N SER A 40 1.57 -14.48 -0.79
CA SER A 40 0.61 -14.05 -1.83
C SER A 40 -0.72 -14.74 -1.59
N ARG A 41 -1.81 -13.98 -1.59
CA ARG A 41 -3.16 -14.49 -1.41
C ARG A 41 -4.12 -13.90 -2.43
N PHE A 42 -5.01 -14.74 -2.95
CA PHE A 42 -6.13 -14.30 -3.77
C PHE A 42 -7.39 -14.17 -2.92
N PHE A 43 -8.10 -13.06 -3.11
CA PHE A 43 -9.33 -12.72 -2.42
C PHE A 43 -10.47 -12.72 -3.45
N PRO A 44 -11.36 -13.73 -3.45
CA PRO A 44 -12.54 -13.70 -4.30
C PRO A 44 -13.45 -12.57 -3.85
N VAL A 45 -13.86 -11.71 -4.78
CA VAL A 45 -14.77 -10.58 -4.53
C VAL A 45 -16.09 -10.74 -5.26
N GLU A 46 -16.10 -11.45 -6.40
CA GLU A 46 -17.28 -11.82 -7.19
C GLU A 46 -17.03 -13.20 -7.84
N PRO A 47 -18.05 -13.89 -8.38
CA PRO A 47 -17.89 -15.25 -8.96
C PRO A 47 -16.77 -15.39 -9.99
N HIS A 48 -16.48 -14.33 -10.75
CA HIS A 48 -15.44 -14.30 -11.77
C HIS A 48 -14.38 -13.22 -11.53
N ALA A 49 -14.27 -12.71 -10.30
CA ALA A 49 -13.29 -11.67 -9.97
C ALA A 49 -12.55 -12.00 -8.67
N GLN A 50 -11.23 -11.96 -8.73
CA GLN A 50 -10.33 -12.10 -7.59
C GLN A 50 -9.34 -10.94 -7.54
N LEU A 51 -8.98 -10.52 -6.34
CA LEU A 51 -7.91 -9.55 -6.10
C LEU A 51 -6.68 -10.25 -5.53
N GLN A 52 -5.50 -9.90 -6.02
CA GLN A 52 -4.25 -10.37 -5.43
C GLN A 52 -3.80 -9.43 -4.32
N GLY A 53 -3.46 -9.99 -3.16
CA GLY A 53 -2.76 -9.27 -2.10
C GLY A 53 -1.46 -9.95 -1.71
N PHE A 54 -0.47 -9.12 -1.38
CA PHE A 54 0.80 -9.54 -0.79
C PHE A 54 0.78 -9.20 0.69
N CYS A 55 0.65 -10.24 1.52
CA CYS A 55 0.48 -10.16 2.95
C CYS A 55 1.82 -10.27 3.68
N HIS A 56 2.09 -9.34 4.58
CA HIS A 56 3.23 -9.27 5.48
C HIS A 56 2.71 -9.37 6.90
N TRP A 57 3.02 -10.48 7.56
CA TRP A 57 2.44 -10.83 8.85
C TRP A 57 3.48 -10.71 9.96
N GLN A 58 3.13 -10.05 11.06
CA GLN A 58 3.89 -10.16 12.30
C GLN A 58 3.76 -11.58 12.88
N ASP A 59 4.66 -11.94 13.79
CA ASP A 59 4.65 -13.26 14.44
C ASP A 59 3.31 -13.53 15.14
N ASP A 60 2.83 -12.58 15.95
CA ASP A 60 1.46 -12.57 16.45
C ASP A 60 0.55 -11.71 15.55
N ARG A 61 -0.01 -12.39 14.55
CA ARG A 61 -0.93 -11.80 13.57
C ARG A 61 -2.18 -11.19 14.20
N LYS A 62 -2.70 -11.78 15.29
CA LYS A 62 -3.98 -11.38 15.89
C LYS A 62 -3.81 -10.21 16.86
N ALA A 63 -2.66 -10.10 17.49
CA ALA A 63 -2.33 -8.96 18.36
C ALA A 63 -1.92 -7.70 17.58
N SER A 64 -1.57 -7.84 16.29
CA SER A 64 -1.04 -6.75 15.48
C SER A 64 -2.13 -6.05 14.65
N PRO A 65 -2.20 -4.71 14.62
CA PRO A 65 -3.12 -4.00 13.74
C PRO A 65 -2.76 -4.26 12.28
N THR A 66 -3.76 -4.27 11.39
CA THR A 66 -3.55 -4.56 9.96
C THR A 66 -3.78 -3.32 9.10
N ALA A 67 -2.76 -2.92 8.34
CA ALA A 67 -2.85 -1.89 7.31
C ALA A 67 -3.11 -2.54 5.94
N VAL A 68 -4.25 -2.23 5.33
CA VAL A 68 -4.56 -2.63 3.95
C VAL A 68 -4.22 -1.46 3.03
N LEU A 69 -3.25 -1.67 2.14
CA LEU A 69 -2.76 -0.66 1.22
C LEU A 69 -3.38 -0.87 -0.16
N VAL A 70 -4.01 0.18 -0.67
CA VAL A 70 -4.57 0.26 -2.03
C VAL A 70 -3.76 1.30 -2.81
N HIS A 71 -3.30 0.95 -4.00
CA HIS A 71 -2.55 1.85 -4.86
C HIS A 71 -3.48 2.88 -5.56
N GLY A 72 -2.93 3.99 -6.04
CA GLY A 72 -3.69 4.97 -6.85
C GLY A 72 -3.74 4.59 -8.33
N LEU A 73 -4.25 5.52 -9.16
CA LEU A 73 -4.33 5.38 -10.62
C LEU A 73 -2.99 4.96 -11.23
N GLU A 74 -3.03 4.03 -12.19
CA GLU A 74 -1.85 3.46 -12.88
C GLU A 74 -0.81 2.79 -11.97
N GLY A 75 -1.14 2.56 -10.70
CA GLY A 75 -0.27 1.90 -9.74
C GLY A 75 -0.40 0.38 -9.71
N CYS A 76 0.43 -0.23 -8.87
CA CYS A 76 0.24 -1.60 -8.40
C CYS A 76 0.84 -1.75 -6.99
N SER A 77 0.67 -2.92 -6.38
CA SER A 77 1.26 -3.27 -5.08
C SER A 77 2.79 -3.10 -5.05
N GLU A 78 3.49 -3.26 -6.18
CA GLU A 78 4.94 -3.10 -6.30
C GLU A 78 5.41 -1.66 -6.54
N SER A 79 4.49 -0.70 -6.67
CA SER A 79 4.85 0.73 -6.76
C SER A 79 5.76 1.15 -5.60
N ARG A 80 6.78 1.98 -5.89
CA ARG A 80 7.80 2.40 -4.91
C ARG A 80 7.19 2.95 -3.61
N TYR A 81 6.10 3.71 -3.69
CA TYR A 81 5.41 4.24 -2.50
C TYR A 81 4.67 3.14 -1.71
N MET A 82 4.05 2.17 -2.38
CA MET A 82 3.40 1.03 -1.73
C MET A 82 4.39 0.21 -0.92
N ARG A 83 5.55 -0.13 -1.52
CA ARG A 83 6.63 -0.83 -0.82
C ARG A 83 7.19 -0.03 0.36
N GLY A 84 7.29 1.29 0.20
CA GLY A 84 7.73 2.19 1.27
C GLY A 84 6.81 2.26 2.47
N ILE A 85 5.51 2.45 2.20
CA ILE A 85 4.49 2.52 3.24
C ILE A 85 4.44 1.17 3.95
N ALA A 86 4.48 0.06 3.21
CA ALA A 86 4.53 -1.28 3.80
C ALA A 86 5.77 -1.47 4.67
N ALA A 87 6.95 -1.09 4.18
CA ALA A 87 8.18 -1.21 4.95
C ALA A 87 8.12 -0.41 6.26
N LYS A 88 7.60 0.81 6.20
CA LYS A 88 7.41 1.67 7.38
C LYS A 88 6.39 1.08 8.36
N ALA A 89 5.22 0.68 7.88
CA ALA A 89 4.14 0.15 8.72
C ALA A 89 4.55 -1.18 9.39
N TYR A 90 5.17 -2.08 8.64
CA TYR A 90 5.64 -3.36 9.17
C TYR A 90 6.68 -3.18 10.27
N ARG A 91 7.66 -2.29 10.09
CA ARG A 91 8.65 -1.97 11.14
C ARG A 91 8.04 -1.34 12.39
N THR A 92 6.84 -0.78 12.30
CA THR A 92 6.10 -0.25 13.44
C THR A 92 5.12 -1.25 14.07
N GLY A 93 5.20 -2.54 13.71
CA GLY A 93 4.40 -3.60 14.32
C GLY A 93 3.03 -3.83 13.68
N PHE A 94 2.79 -3.31 12.47
CA PHE A 94 1.56 -3.61 11.73
C PHE A 94 1.73 -4.88 10.90
N ASN A 95 0.66 -5.67 10.77
CA ASN A 95 0.49 -6.49 9.58
C ASN A 95 0.25 -5.58 8.38
N VAL A 96 0.70 -5.96 7.20
CA VAL A 96 0.49 -5.17 5.98
C VAL A 96 0.01 -6.03 4.84
N ILE A 97 -1.10 -5.65 4.21
CA ILE A 97 -1.58 -6.27 2.97
C ILE A 97 -1.44 -5.23 1.86
N ARG A 98 -0.57 -5.49 0.87
CA ARG A 98 -0.48 -4.67 -0.35
C ARG A 98 -1.39 -5.29 -1.41
N MET A 99 -2.46 -4.61 -1.80
CA MET A 99 -3.40 -5.15 -2.79
C MET A 99 -3.14 -4.58 -4.19
N ASN A 100 -3.30 -5.44 -5.19
CA ASN A 100 -3.57 -5.01 -6.56
C ASN A 100 -5.08 -4.79 -6.70
N GLN A 101 -5.48 -3.68 -7.30
CA GLN A 101 -6.85 -3.53 -7.80
C GLN A 101 -7.05 -4.43 -9.04
N ARG A 102 -8.31 -4.61 -9.49
CA ARG A 102 -8.62 -5.44 -10.67
C ARG A 102 -7.70 -5.07 -11.84
N THR A 103 -7.17 -6.10 -12.50
CA THR A 103 -6.29 -5.99 -13.67
C THR A 103 -4.97 -5.25 -13.47
N CYS A 104 -4.62 -4.84 -12.25
CA CYS A 104 -3.34 -4.18 -11.97
C CYS A 104 -2.25 -5.19 -11.55
N GLY A 105 -1.00 -4.89 -11.88
CA GLY A 105 0.13 -5.72 -11.46
C GLY A 105 0.17 -7.11 -12.10
N GLY A 106 -0.25 -7.23 -13.37
CA GLY A 106 -0.22 -8.49 -14.13
C GLY A 106 -1.37 -9.45 -13.80
N THR A 107 -2.50 -8.92 -13.30
CA THR A 107 -3.66 -9.69 -12.84
C THR A 107 -4.87 -9.59 -13.76
N GLU A 108 -4.67 -9.28 -15.04
CA GLU A 108 -5.72 -9.13 -16.05
C GLU A 108 -6.59 -10.40 -16.18
N HIS A 109 -5.99 -11.56 -15.95
CA HIS A 109 -6.66 -12.86 -15.99
C HIS A 109 -7.55 -13.14 -14.75
N LEU A 110 -7.48 -12.31 -13.70
CA LEU A 110 -8.24 -12.52 -12.45
C LEU A 110 -9.60 -11.82 -12.42
N SER A 111 -9.90 -10.97 -13.42
CA SER A 111 -11.19 -10.29 -13.48
C SER A 111 -11.55 -9.91 -14.92
N PRO A 112 -12.83 -10.05 -15.34
CA PRO A 112 -13.27 -9.65 -16.68
C PRO A 112 -13.43 -8.12 -16.83
N THR A 113 -13.32 -7.36 -15.75
CA THR A 113 -13.51 -5.90 -15.74
C THR A 113 -12.29 -5.18 -15.18
N LEU A 114 -12.07 -3.96 -15.66
CA LEU A 114 -10.99 -3.10 -15.19
C LEU A 114 -11.29 -2.56 -13.78
N TYR A 115 -10.25 -2.14 -13.06
CA TYR A 115 -10.45 -1.34 -11.86
C TYR A 115 -11.12 0.01 -12.21
N ASN A 116 -11.98 0.49 -11.31
CA ASN A 116 -12.57 1.82 -11.42
C ASN A 116 -11.79 2.78 -10.50
N SER A 117 -11.23 3.84 -11.07
CA SER A 117 -10.57 4.93 -10.33
C SER A 117 -11.24 6.29 -10.57
N GLY A 118 -12.58 6.29 -10.60
CA GLY A 118 -13.42 7.47 -10.82
C GLY A 118 -13.95 7.61 -12.25
N LEU A 119 -14.07 6.49 -12.99
CA LEU A 119 -14.77 6.44 -14.28
C LEU A 119 -16.26 6.14 -14.11
#